data_AF-A0A925YDA1-F1
#
_entry.id   AF-A0A925YDA1-F1
#
_cell.length_a   1.000
_cell.length_b   1.000
_cell.length_c   1.000
_cell.angle_alpha   90.00
_cell.angle_beta   90.00
_cell.angle_gamma   90.00
#
_symmetry.space_group_name_H-M   'P 1'
#
loop_
_entity.id
_entity.type
_entity.pdbx_description
1 polymer ?
#
loop_
_entity_poly.entity_id
_entity_poly.type
_entity_poly.pdbx_seq_one_letter_code
_entity_poly.pdbx_strand_id
1 'polypeptide(L)'
;MSPPPMRWSPILCCLNAAAVAAVVLPISCGTPAPRPPVNTANATNGAPRPLGLPPARPDEPHLAELRQMTFGGENAEAYWSFNGADLIFQARAVDAGCDRIFRMSALDIAPQPTRIPVSNGAGVTTCSFFLPGTRDVIFSSTHLAGPACPPRPDHRQGYVWALYPSYDIFR
;
A
#
# COMPACT_ATOMS: atom_id res chain seq x y z
N MET A 1 -20.24 -44.52 -25.92
CA MET A 1 -19.14 -43.88 -26.69
C MET A 1 -18.35 -43.02 -25.71
N SER A 2 -17.24 -43.55 -25.23
CA SER A 2 -16.37 -42.89 -24.25
C SER A 2 -15.15 -42.29 -24.96
N PRO A 3 -14.65 -41.11 -24.58
CA PRO A 3 -13.47 -40.53 -25.20
C PRO A 3 -12.21 -41.32 -24.80
N PRO A 4 -11.17 -41.38 -25.65
CA PRO A 4 -9.92 -42.07 -25.33
C PRO A 4 -9.10 -41.27 -24.30
N PRO A 5 -8.30 -41.95 -23.45
CA PRO A 5 -7.48 -41.28 -22.45
C PRO A 5 -6.28 -40.55 -23.06
N MET A 6 -6.01 -39.35 -22.54
CA MET A 6 -4.83 -38.53 -22.83
C MET A 6 -3.54 -39.26 -22.41
N ARG A 7 -2.63 -39.47 -23.38
CA ARG A 7 -1.27 -39.97 -23.14
C ARG A 7 -0.39 -38.81 -22.68
N TRP A 8 0.17 -38.93 -21.47
CA TRP A 8 1.25 -38.07 -20.98
C TRP A 8 2.58 -38.68 -21.39
N SER A 9 3.40 -37.91 -22.13
CA SER A 9 4.74 -38.32 -22.54
C SER A 9 5.74 -37.88 -21.46
N PRO A 10 6.50 -38.77 -20.81
CA PRO A 10 7.54 -38.36 -19.88
C PRO A 10 8.74 -37.86 -20.69
N ILE A 11 9.07 -36.58 -20.57
CA ILE A 11 10.34 -36.03 -21.05
C ILE A 11 11.42 -36.62 -20.12
N LEU A 12 12.18 -37.56 -20.68
CA LEU A 12 13.33 -38.17 -20.06
C LEU A 12 14.40 -37.08 -19.88
N CYS A 13 14.51 -36.55 -18.66
CA CYS A 13 15.57 -35.63 -18.29
C CYS A 13 16.86 -36.44 -18.11
N CYS A 14 17.72 -36.44 -19.13
CA CYS A 14 19.07 -36.98 -19.04
C CYS A 14 19.88 -36.15 -18.04
N LEU A 15 19.97 -36.58 -16.78
CA LEU A 15 20.98 -36.08 -15.85
C LEU A 15 22.31 -36.76 -16.18
N ASN A 16 23.23 -35.99 -16.78
CA ASN A 16 24.65 -36.33 -16.80
C ASN A 16 25.21 -36.23 -15.38
N ALA A 17 25.64 -37.36 -14.83
CA ALA A 17 26.44 -37.40 -13.62
C ALA A 17 27.86 -36.90 -13.94
N ALA A 18 28.11 -35.61 -13.73
CA ALA A 18 29.46 -35.07 -13.64
C ALA A 18 29.85 -34.99 -12.15
N ALA A 19 30.82 -35.81 -11.75
CA ALA A 19 31.39 -35.78 -10.41
C ALA A 19 32.05 -34.41 -10.15
N VAL A 20 31.52 -33.65 -9.20
CA VAL A 20 32.14 -32.42 -8.72
C VAL A 20 33.12 -32.78 -7.61
N ALA A 21 34.41 -32.73 -7.90
CA ALA A 21 35.46 -32.79 -6.90
C ALA A 21 35.38 -31.54 -6.01
N ALA A 22 35.09 -31.73 -4.72
CA ALA A 22 35.08 -30.65 -3.75
C ALA A 22 36.53 -30.20 -3.45
N VAL A 23 36.92 -29.05 -4.01
CA VAL A 23 38.13 -28.35 -3.60
C VAL A 23 37.79 -27.56 -2.33
N VAL A 24 38.31 -28.01 -1.19
CA VAL A 24 38.23 -27.28 0.08
C VAL A 24 39.25 -26.15 0.04
N LEU A 25 38.79 -24.93 -0.21
CA LEU A 25 39.57 -23.69 -0.05
C LEU A 25 39.51 -23.25 1.42
N PRO A 26 40.66 -22.98 2.08
CA PRO A 26 40.65 -22.41 3.42
C PRO A 26 40.14 -20.97 3.35
N ILE A 27 38.96 -20.72 3.92
CA ILE A 27 38.45 -19.37 4.16
C ILE A 27 39.24 -18.79 5.33
N SER A 28 40.27 -18.01 5.00
CA SER A 28 40.94 -17.16 5.98
C SER A 28 39.99 -16.01 6.34
N CYS A 29 39.50 -15.99 7.57
CA CYS A 29 38.82 -14.83 8.14
C CYS A 29 39.84 -13.71 8.34
N GLY A 30 40.04 -12.88 7.30
CA GLY A 30 40.67 -11.57 7.46
C GLY A 30 39.73 -10.65 8.24
N THR A 31 40.20 -10.11 9.36
CA THR A 31 39.53 -9.02 10.07
C THR A 31 39.28 -7.86 9.10
N PRO A 32 38.04 -7.34 8.99
CA PRO A 32 37.80 -6.18 8.15
C PRO A 32 38.56 -4.99 8.73
N ALA A 33 39.33 -4.31 7.89
CA ALA A 33 40.05 -3.10 8.28
C ALA A 33 39.07 -2.07 8.88
N PRO A 34 39.48 -1.28 9.89
CA PRO A 34 38.64 -0.23 10.44
C PRO A 34 38.27 0.75 9.32
N ARG A 35 36.97 0.99 9.12
CA ARG A 35 36.52 2.02 8.19
C ARG A 35 37.09 3.36 8.66
N PRO A 36 37.67 4.19 7.76
CA PRO A 36 38.11 5.52 8.13
C PRO A 36 36.93 6.32 8.71
N PRO A 37 37.17 7.20 9.69
CA PRO A 37 36.12 8.03 10.25
C PRO A 37 35.48 8.86 9.14
N VAL A 38 34.15 8.77 9.04
CA VAL A 38 33.38 9.66 8.17
C VAL A 38 33.49 11.06 8.77
N ASN A 39 34.29 11.91 8.13
CA ASN A 39 34.32 13.34 8.45
C ASN A 39 32.95 13.93 8.12
N THR A 40 32.11 14.16 9.14
CA THR A 40 30.80 14.83 9.01
C THR A 40 30.92 16.35 8.82
N ALA A 41 32.13 16.88 8.67
CA ALA A 41 32.38 18.30 8.40
C ALA A 41 32.29 18.63 6.90
N ASN A 42 31.15 18.35 6.26
CA ASN A 42 30.66 19.06 5.05
C ASN A 42 29.31 18.52 4.56
N ALA A 43 28.30 18.44 5.44
CA ALA A 43 26.92 18.24 5.02
C ALA A 43 26.28 19.58 4.57
N THR A 44 26.86 20.25 3.57
CA THR A 44 26.22 21.36 2.83
C THR A 44 25.92 21.01 1.38
N ASN A 45 26.11 19.75 0.98
CA ASN A 45 25.59 19.26 -0.29
C ASN A 45 24.13 18.89 -0.12
N GLY A 46 23.27 19.92 -0.20
CA GLY A 46 21.84 19.75 -0.38
C GLY A 46 21.60 18.93 -1.64
N ALA A 47 21.29 17.64 -1.46
CA ALA A 47 20.62 16.90 -2.52
C ALA A 47 19.40 17.72 -2.95
N PRO A 48 19.15 17.87 -4.27
CA PRO A 48 18.00 18.65 -4.73
C PRO A 48 16.75 18.06 -4.09
N ARG A 49 16.12 18.88 -3.26
CA ARG A 49 14.89 18.52 -2.56
C ARG A 49 13.87 18.04 -3.59
N PRO A 50 13.25 16.87 -3.39
CA PRO A 50 12.24 16.37 -4.31
C PRO A 50 11.21 17.46 -4.63
N LEU A 51 10.99 17.70 -5.92
CA LEU A 51 9.98 18.65 -6.41
C LEU A 51 8.63 18.30 -5.76
N GLY A 52 8.04 19.26 -5.04
CA GLY A 52 6.70 19.13 -4.46
C GLY A 52 6.62 19.08 -2.93
N LEU A 53 7.74 19.20 -2.21
CA LEU A 53 7.69 19.29 -0.75
C LEU A 53 7.37 20.73 -0.28
N PRO A 54 6.42 20.94 0.65
CA PRO A 54 6.16 22.23 1.32
C PRO A 54 7.35 22.65 2.17
N PRO A 55 7.80 23.92 2.11
CA PRO A 55 9.06 24.37 2.72
C PRO A 55 9.20 23.90 4.16
N ALA A 56 10.41 23.47 4.52
CA ALA A 56 10.70 23.01 5.88
C ALA A 56 10.32 24.09 6.89
N ARG A 57 9.57 23.69 7.91
CA ARG A 57 9.11 24.56 8.98
C ARG A 57 10.24 24.79 9.98
N PRO A 58 10.70 26.03 10.19
CA PRO A 58 11.80 26.30 11.14
C PRO A 58 11.46 25.90 12.58
N ASP A 59 10.17 25.87 12.92
CA ASP A 59 9.62 25.48 14.22
C ASP A 59 9.51 23.95 14.42
N GLU A 60 9.69 23.15 13.36
CA GLU A 60 9.61 21.68 13.43
C GLU A 60 10.78 21.04 12.64
N PRO A 61 11.92 20.78 13.30
CA PRO A 61 13.13 20.31 12.63
C PRO A 61 13.13 18.80 12.29
N HIS A 62 12.19 18.01 12.82
CA HIS A 62 12.20 16.54 12.65
C HIS A 62 11.38 16.07 11.45
N LEU A 63 10.43 16.87 10.96
CA LEU A 63 9.54 16.51 9.86
C LEU A 63 9.79 17.36 8.59
N ALA A 64 11.07 17.44 8.19
CA ALA A 64 11.50 18.29 7.06
C ALA A 64 10.97 17.83 5.69
N GLU A 65 10.67 16.53 5.53
CA GLU A 65 10.32 15.90 4.25
C GLU A 65 8.85 15.42 4.23
N LEU A 66 7.94 16.19 4.83
CA LEU A 66 6.50 15.90 4.77
C LEU A 66 5.93 16.27 3.41
N ARG A 67 5.12 15.36 2.84
CA ARG A 67 4.40 15.60 1.60
C ARG A 67 2.90 15.39 1.80
N GLN A 68 2.11 16.36 1.35
CA GLN A 68 0.66 16.19 1.25
C GLN A 68 0.32 15.40 -0.02
N MET A 69 -0.49 14.35 0.12
CA MET A 69 -0.91 13.48 -1.00
C MET A 69 -2.38 13.67 -1.38
N THR A 70 -3.24 14.04 -0.43
CA THR A 70 -4.67 14.22 -0.65
C THR A 70 -5.06 15.67 -0.41
N PHE A 71 -6.02 16.14 -1.21
CA PHE A 71 -6.46 17.53 -1.24
C PHE A 71 -7.98 17.53 -1.34
N GLY A 72 -8.61 18.44 -0.59
CA GLY A 72 -10.07 18.55 -0.49
C GLY A 72 -10.76 17.33 0.11
N GLY A 73 -12.07 17.48 0.34
CA GLY A 73 -12.92 16.44 0.89
C GLY A 73 -12.52 15.99 2.31
N GLU A 74 -13.06 14.85 2.71
CA GLU A 74 -12.68 14.14 3.93
C GLU A 74 -11.86 12.93 3.53
N ASN A 75 -10.70 12.74 4.18
CA ASN A 75 -9.79 11.63 3.91
C ASN A 75 -9.41 11.01 5.26
N ALA A 76 -9.53 9.69 5.39
CA ALA A 76 -9.35 8.98 6.64
C ALA A 76 -8.67 7.62 6.46
N GLU A 77 -8.03 7.17 7.53
CA GLU A 77 -7.57 5.79 7.75
C GLU A 77 -6.80 5.18 6.56
N ALA A 78 -5.62 5.73 6.31
CA ALA A 78 -4.70 5.20 5.30
C ALA A 78 -3.82 4.07 5.87
N TYR A 79 -3.66 2.99 5.09
CA TYR A 79 -2.78 1.88 5.41
C TYR A 79 -1.81 1.58 4.28
N TRP A 80 -0.59 1.20 4.64
CA TRP A 80 0.47 0.79 3.72
C TRP A 80 0.23 -0.61 3.20
N SER A 81 0.52 -0.82 1.92
CA SER A 81 0.69 -2.16 1.37
C SER A 81 1.91 -2.83 2.02
N PHE A 82 1.92 -4.17 2.09
CA PHE A 82 3.04 -4.96 2.61
C PHE A 82 4.40 -4.68 1.93
N ASN A 83 4.40 -4.21 0.67
CA ASN A 83 5.63 -3.84 -0.04
C ASN A 83 5.97 -2.35 0.10
N GLY A 84 5.17 -1.56 0.81
CA GLY A 84 5.37 -0.12 1.03
C GLY A 84 5.13 0.78 -0.19
N ALA A 85 4.61 0.25 -1.30
CA ALA A 85 4.46 1.01 -2.55
C ALA A 85 3.12 1.75 -2.68
N ASP A 86 2.09 1.31 -1.96
CA ASP A 86 0.72 1.80 -2.11
C ASP A 86 0.08 2.12 -0.76
N LEU A 87 -0.86 3.04 -0.81
CA LEU A 87 -1.79 3.36 0.26
C LEU A 87 -3.19 2.93 -0.14
N ILE A 88 -3.94 2.36 0.80
CA ILE A 88 -5.38 2.16 0.72
C ILE A 88 -6.04 3.04 1.80
N PHE A 89 -7.07 3.80 1.46
CA PHE A 89 -7.67 4.77 2.37
C PHE A 89 -9.13 5.07 2.01
N GLN A 90 -9.85 5.62 2.98
CA GLN A 90 -11.19 6.17 2.76
C GLN A 90 -11.11 7.63 2.33
N ALA A 91 -11.93 8.00 1.35
CA ALA A 91 -12.17 9.41 1.05
C ALA A 91 -13.61 9.68 0.62
N ARG A 92 -14.04 10.91 0.89
CA ARG A 92 -15.30 11.50 0.43
C ARG A 92 -15.02 12.87 -0.16
N ALA A 93 -15.39 13.09 -1.42
CA ALA A 93 -15.27 14.42 -2.02
C ALA A 93 -16.23 15.42 -1.34
N VAL A 94 -15.94 16.72 -1.45
CA VAL A 94 -16.66 17.80 -0.75
C VAL A 94 -18.19 17.74 -0.98
N ASP A 95 -18.61 17.39 -2.20
CA ASP A 95 -20.03 17.28 -2.58
C ASP A 95 -20.48 15.83 -2.84
N ALA A 96 -19.66 14.84 -2.43
CA ALA A 96 -19.99 13.43 -2.59
C ALA A 96 -20.77 12.89 -1.39
N GLY A 97 -21.66 11.93 -1.65
CA GLY A 97 -22.49 11.34 -0.61
C GLY A 97 -21.71 10.52 0.42
N CYS A 98 -21.16 9.39 -0.01
CA CYS A 98 -20.65 8.37 0.88
C CYS A 98 -19.12 8.28 0.83
N ASP A 99 -18.55 7.74 1.90
CA ASP A 99 -17.14 7.37 1.92
C ASP A 99 -16.86 6.23 0.94
N ARG A 100 -15.74 6.33 0.25
CA ARG A 100 -15.29 5.41 -0.81
C ARG A 100 -13.88 4.94 -0.51
N ILE A 101 -13.55 3.75 -1.01
CA ILE A 101 -12.20 3.21 -0.92
C ILE A 101 -11.40 3.57 -2.17
N PHE A 102 -10.21 4.13 -1.95
CA PHE A 102 -9.25 4.43 -2.99
C PHE A 102 -7.88 3.82 -2.69
N ARG A 103 -7.21 3.37 -3.75
CA ARG A 103 -5.79 3.03 -3.76
C ARG A 103 -5.01 4.16 -4.40
N MET A 104 -3.80 4.44 -3.89
CA MET A 104 -2.90 5.45 -4.43
C MET A 104 -1.47 4.98 -4.26
N SER A 105 -0.63 5.19 -5.28
CA SER A 105 0.80 4.90 -5.13
C SER A 105 1.45 5.94 -4.21
N ALA A 106 2.23 5.47 -3.24
CA ALA A 106 3.07 6.32 -2.41
C ALA A 106 4.35 6.78 -3.13
N LEU A 107 4.69 6.11 -4.23
CA LEU A 107 5.89 6.38 -5.02
C LEU A 107 5.62 7.38 -6.16
N ASP A 108 4.35 7.68 -6.46
CA ASP A 108 3.97 8.72 -7.42
C ASP A 108 4.40 10.08 -6.87
N ILE A 109 5.29 10.79 -7.57
CA ILE A 109 5.83 12.10 -7.20
C ILE A 109 5.06 13.29 -7.80
N ALA A 110 3.95 13.04 -8.49
CA ALA A 110 3.11 14.12 -9.00
C ALA A 110 2.60 15.03 -7.85
N PRO A 111 2.42 16.35 -8.06
CA PRO A 111 1.89 17.24 -7.02
C PRO A 111 0.57 16.75 -6.41
N GLN A 112 -0.26 16.10 -7.23
CA GLN A 112 -1.46 15.39 -6.83
C GLN A 112 -1.39 13.96 -7.36
N PRO A 113 -1.06 12.97 -6.52
CA PRO A 113 -1.10 11.57 -6.93
C PRO A 113 -2.50 11.13 -7.32
N THR A 114 -2.57 10.20 -8.27
CA THR A 114 -3.84 9.67 -8.77
C THR A 114 -4.50 8.74 -7.74
N ARG A 115 -5.81 8.93 -7.52
CA ARG A 115 -6.63 8.02 -6.71
C ARG A 115 -7.33 7.02 -7.62
N ILE A 116 -7.12 5.73 -7.38
CA ILE A 116 -7.74 4.63 -8.11
C ILE A 116 -8.93 4.13 -7.28
N PRO A 117 -10.18 4.22 -7.76
CA PRO A 117 -11.34 3.68 -7.04
C PRO A 117 -11.21 2.17 -6.85
N VAL A 118 -11.47 1.68 -5.65
CA VAL A 118 -11.53 0.24 -5.32
C VAL A 118 -12.96 -0.19 -5.03
N SER A 119 -13.72 0.63 -4.30
CA SER A 119 -15.16 0.40 -4.13
C SER A 119 -15.94 0.72 -5.41
N ASN A 120 -17.06 0.02 -5.63
CA ASN A 120 -17.89 0.15 -6.84
C ASN A 120 -18.68 1.47 -6.98
N GLY A 121 -18.54 2.40 -6.04
CA GLY A 121 -19.25 3.69 -6.07
C GLY A 121 -20.66 3.68 -5.47
N ALA A 122 -21.17 2.53 -5.02
CA ALA A 122 -22.49 2.35 -4.42
C ALA A 122 -22.41 2.11 -2.90
N GLY A 123 -23.47 2.45 -2.17
CA GLY A 123 -23.55 2.29 -0.72
C GLY A 123 -22.51 3.13 0.02
N VAL A 124 -22.41 2.97 1.34
CA VAL A 124 -21.26 3.50 2.12
C VAL A 124 -20.22 2.40 2.28
N THR A 125 -18.95 2.78 2.46
CA THR A 125 -17.87 1.85 2.80
C THR A 125 -17.35 2.15 4.19
N THR A 126 -16.84 1.13 4.88
CA THR A 126 -15.99 1.31 6.07
C THR A 126 -14.54 1.52 5.66
N CYS A 127 -13.65 1.56 6.64
CA CYS A 127 -12.21 1.56 6.46
C CYS A 127 -11.78 0.26 5.76
N SER A 128 -10.62 0.32 5.10
CA SER A 128 -10.10 -0.79 4.29
C SER A 128 -8.69 -1.16 4.72
N PHE A 129 -8.29 -2.40 4.47
CA PHE A 129 -6.95 -2.88 4.83
C PHE A 129 -6.40 -3.83 3.77
N PHE A 130 -5.08 -3.84 3.57
CA PHE A 130 -4.44 -4.81 2.68
C PHE A 130 -4.37 -6.20 3.32
N LEU A 131 -4.76 -7.24 2.58
CA LEU A 131 -4.45 -8.62 2.96
C LEU A 131 -2.99 -8.97 2.61
N PRO A 132 -2.43 -10.05 3.19
CA PRO A 132 -1.05 -10.46 2.91
C PRO A 132 -0.77 -10.55 1.40
N GLY A 133 0.34 -9.94 0.98
CA GLY A 133 0.80 -9.96 -0.42
C GLY A 133 0.52 -8.70 -1.25
N THR A 134 -0.23 -7.70 -0.77
CA THR A 134 -0.51 -6.37 -1.42
C THR A 134 -1.55 -6.31 -2.55
N ARG A 135 -2.03 -7.47 -3.01
CA ARG A 135 -3.01 -7.52 -4.11
C ARG A 135 -4.41 -7.22 -3.62
N ASP A 136 -4.82 -7.93 -2.58
CA ASP A 136 -6.18 -7.92 -2.09
C ASP A 136 -6.36 -6.94 -0.95
N VAL A 137 -7.55 -6.37 -0.86
CA VAL A 137 -7.96 -5.53 0.27
C VAL A 137 -9.21 -6.12 0.91
N ILE A 138 -9.52 -5.72 2.12
CA ILE A 138 -10.77 -6.06 2.79
C ILE A 138 -11.44 -4.78 3.27
N PHE A 139 -12.75 -4.68 3.11
CA PHE A 139 -13.57 -3.58 3.60
C PHE A 139 -15.03 -4.03 3.71
N SER A 140 -15.84 -3.29 4.47
CA SER A 140 -17.29 -3.54 4.50
C SER A 140 -18.04 -2.48 3.70
N SER A 141 -19.19 -2.85 3.12
CA SER A 141 -20.01 -1.94 2.34
C SER A 141 -21.50 -2.27 2.40
N THR A 142 -22.36 -1.28 2.19
CA THR A 142 -23.82 -1.46 2.10
C THR A 142 -24.33 -1.59 0.66
N HIS A 143 -23.45 -1.68 -0.33
CA HIS A 143 -23.85 -1.54 -1.74
C HIS A 143 -24.84 -2.60 -2.24
N LEU A 144 -24.92 -3.76 -1.60
CA LEU A 144 -25.91 -4.79 -1.93
C LEU A 144 -27.34 -4.37 -1.57
N ALA A 145 -27.52 -3.46 -0.60
CA ALA A 145 -28.82 -2.89 -0.27
C ALA A 145 -29.23 -1.72 -1.17
N GLY A 146 -28.30 -1.23 -2.01
CA GLY A 146 -28.57 -0.19 -3.00
C GLY A 146 -27.45 0.85 -3.12
N PRO A 147 -27.58 1.76 -4.11
CA PRO A 147 -26.57 2.77 -4.39
C PRO A 147 -26.54 3.91 -3.38
N ALA A 148 -27.64 4.14 -2.66
CA ALA A 148 -27.81 5.26 -1.76
C ALA A 148 -26.96 5.14 -0.48
N CYS A 149 -26.59 6.30 0.07
CA CYS A 149 -25.98 6.38 1.37
C CYS A 149 -27.00 6.12 2.47
N PRO A 150 -26.72 5.23 3.43
CA PRO A 150 -27.57 5.12 4.60
C PRO A 150 -27.53 6.42 5.43
N PRO A 151 -28.58 6.71 6.23
CA PRO A 151 -28.69 7.95 7.00
C PRO A 151 -27.57 8.07 8.04
N ARG A 152 -26.90 9.22 8.09
CA ARG A 152 -25.83 9.44 9.08
C ARG A 152 -26.34 9.30 10.52
N PRO A 153 -25.50 8.80 11.44
CA PRO A 153 -25.87 8.72 12.85
C PRO A 153 -26.07 10.12 13.46
N ASP A 154 -26.91 10.20 14.49
CA ASP A 154 -27.08 11.41 15.29
C ASP A 154 -25.90 11.56 16.28
N HIS A 155 -25.16 12.66 16.17
CA HIS A 155 -23.98 12.94 16.98
C HIS A 155 -24.28 13.77 18.26
N ARG A 156 -25.55 14.02 18.61
CA ARG A 156 -25.92 14.83 19.79
C ARG A 156 -25.41 14.29 21.12
N GLN A 157 -25.10 13.00 21.20
CA GLN A 157 -24.57 12.35 22.40
C GLN A 157 -23.07 11.99 22.28
N GLY A 158 -22.39 12.50 21.26
CA GLY A 158 -20.97 12.27 21.03
C GLY A 158 -20.66 11.59 19.70
N TYR A 159 -19.42 11.12 19.58
CA TYR A 159 -18.91 10.47 18.38
C TYR A 159 -19.38 9.01 18.33
N VAL A 160 -20.26 8.70 17.38
CA VAL A 160 -20.87 7.37 17.21
C VAL A 160 -20.69 6.86 15.79
N TRP A 161 -20.49 5.55 15.67
CA TRP A 161 -20.47 4.85 14.38
C TRP A 161 -21.77 4.09 14.18
N ALA A 162 -22.46 4.36 13.08
CA ALA A 162 -23.63 3.59 12.70
C ALA A 162 -23.21 2.22 12.16
N LEU A 163 -23.79 1.16 12.72
CA LEU A 163 -23.71 -0.19 12.17
C LEU A 163 -25.02 -0.50 11.47
N TYR A 164 -25.06 -0.33 10.14
CA TYR A 164 -26.23 -0.68 9.35
C TYR A 164 -26.31 -2.20 9.16
N PRO A 165 -27.50 -2.82 9.33
CA PRO A 165 -27.67 -4.26 9.08
C PRO A 165 -27.35 -4.69 7.65
N SER A 166 -27.28 -3.75 6.71
CA SER A 166 -26.96 -3.97 5.31
C SER A 166 -25.46 -4.04 5.01
N TYR A 167 -24.59 -3.85 6.01
CA TYR A 167 -23.16 -4.05 5.81
C TYR A 167 -22.86 -5.52 5.53
N ASP A 168 -22.03 -5.74 4.51
CA ASP A 168 -21.39 -7.02 4.23
C ASP A 168 -19.89 -6.79 3.95
N ILE A 169 -19.10 -7.86 3.95
CA ILE A 169 -17.64 -7.82 3.81
C ILE A 169 -17.24 -8.16 2.37
N PHE A 170 -16.36 -7.34 1.80
CA PHE A 170 -15.89 -7.44 0.43
C PHE A 170 -14.37 -7.48 0.36
N ARG A 171 -13.89 -8.03 -0.76
CA ARG A 171 -12.48 -8.15 -1.13
C ARG A 171 -12.27 -7.77 -2.58
#